data_AF-A0A1G9NC90-F1
#
_entry.id   AF-A0A1G9NC90-F1
#
_cell.length_a   1.000
_cell.length_b   1.000
_cell.length_c   1.000
_cell.angle_alpha   90.00
_cell.angle_beta   90.00
_cell.angle_gamma   90.00
#
_symmetry.space_group_name_H-M   'P 1'
#
loop_
_entity.id
_entity.type
_entity.pdbx_description
1 polymer ?
#
loop_
_entity_poly.entity_id
_entity_poly.type
_entity_poly.pdbx_seq_one_letter_code
_entity_poly.pdbx_strand_id
1 'polypeptide(L)'
;MAAHQLPDRMGDFARYLRAVAERLDPESGWYGVFRRRDPEGLTACLRGAEVPPWDFVESLLHDLAADDGEVAHARGLHAAAAAAHDRRPGGGEALRERLELMRREQARAAERGRDLMRRLAAVPEGTAAYRDLAHDLAWANDDHTRATSRRAELATRVAALAPPSGPPAGAPSDPAPYGRGPAPVHHHAPEAGAFGVTASAPERGRDAAGGAATGGAGNEPESWAGRLRGARPFAAGTRAGPGEAAGESGPGWGRGPAAGVERPGVRAGSAAGGGEAPQAAGDGTAGPGRAPGREARRGAKRRPRGARYAWLDDEAAESGSEPEAVPGAPELPVAAERPRGARFGGGADAEPAAAGRPAAAPTGEEDHRAALATVAALRQLRAEGRGGEAHVLLCEAASGPAARLPLLAAELHRCGLGADWPTLLWEVASLPPDRLAEAAGALAEAGRDDDCGRLLRQGVARPADEIADAVLALGDAGGRREGEVLLTAFLRVRTPEEGARIAAADPPRLVPQLLSAARAVSPARERDLVHALRVAGLIGA
;
A
#
# COMPACT_ATOMS: atom_id res chain seq x y z
N MET A 1 -13.04 45.72 2.93
CA MET A 1 -12.66 44.63 2.00
C MET A 1 -11.89 43.59 2.78
N ALA A 2 -12.54 42.48 3.13
CA ALA A 2 -11.91 41.38 3.87
C ALA A 2 -11.14 40.50 2.86
N ALA A 3 -9.83 40.73 2.76
CA ALA A 3 -8.93 39.78 2.14
C ALA A 3 -9.07 38.46 2.93
N HIS A 4 -9.73 37.47 2.34
CA HIS A 4 -9.72 36.12 2.87
C HIS A 4 -8.26 35.67 2.87
N GLN A 5 -7.61 35.70 4.03
CA GLN A 5 -6.31 35.06 4.21
C GLN A 5 -6.52 33.60 3.85
N LEU A 6 -6.01 33.17 2.70
CA LEU A 6 -6.04 31.75 2.35
C LEU A 6 -5.38 30.99 3.50
N PRO A 7 -5.99 29.90 4.01
CA PRO A 7 -5.38 29.10 5.06
C PRO A 7 -3.97 28.68 4.67
N ASP A 8 -3.01 28.85 5.59
CA ASP A 8 -1.64 28.37 5.42
C ASP A 8 -1.63 26.84 5.49
N ARG A 9 -1.89 26.22 4.33
CA ARG A 9 -2.01 24.77 4.17
C ARG A 9 -0.75 24.04 4.65
N MET A 10 0.42 24.65 4.46
CA MET A 10 1.69 24.09 4.92
C MET A 10 1.81 24.16 6.45
N GLY A 11 1.49 25.32 7.03
CA GLY A 11 1.49 25.51 8.48
C GLY A 11 0.48 24.61 9.21
N ASP A 12 -0.70 24.41 8.64
CA ASP A 12 -1.74 23.53 9.20
C ASP A 12 -1.29 22.06 9.22
N PHE A 13 -0.75 21.56 8.10
CA PHE A 13 -0.22 20.20 8.05
C PHE A 13 1.00 20.02 8.96
N ALA A 14 1.92 21.00 9.02
CA ALA A 14 3.08 20.93 9.90
C ALA A 14 2.67 20.92 11.39
N ARG A 15 1.63 21.66 11.77
CA ARG A 15 1.08 21.65 13.14
C ARG A 15 0.48 20.30 13.49
N TYR A 16 -0.28 19.71 12.57
CA TYR A 16 -0.79 18.35 12.69
C TYR A 16 0.35 17.33 12.86
N LEU A 17 1.36 17.39 11.98
CA LEU A 17 2.48 16.46 12.00
C LEU A 17 3.28 16.53 13.31
N ARG A 18 3.46 17.73 13.89
CA ARG A 18 4.07 17.90 15.21
C ARG A 18 3.22 17.27 16.32
N ALA A 19 1.91 17.46 16.29
CA ALA A 19 1.00 16.84 17.27
C ALA A 19 1.03 15.30 17.19
N VAL A 20 1.16 14.74 15.99
CA VAL A 20 1.41 13.30 15.80
C VAL A 20 2.75 12.90 16.41
N ALA A 21 3.84 13.59 16.04
CA ALA A 21 5.19 13.29 16.52
C ALA A 21 5.35 13.39 18.05
N GLU A 22 4.60 14.29 18.71
CA GLU A 22 4.57 14.43 20.17
C GLU A 22 3.94 13.23 20.90
N ARG A 23 3.13 12.43 20.19
CA ARG A 23 2.46 11.23 20.74
C ARG A 23 3.24 9.95 20.49
N LEU A 24 4.32 10.01 19.70
CA LEU A 24 5.12 8.85 19.31
C LEU A 24 6.35 8.72 20.22
N ASP A 25 6.74 7.48 20.52
CA ASP A 25 7.98 7.22 21.24
C ASP A 25 9.20 7.59 20.35
N PRO A 26 10.07 8.51 20.80
CA PRO A 26 11.23 8.93 20.03
C PRO A 26 12.25 7.83 19.71
N GLU A 27 12.31 6.76 20.49
CA GLU A 27 13.35 5.74 20.37
C GLU A 27 12.89 4.47 19.62
N SER A 28 11.58 4.27 19.50
CA SER A 28 10.97 3.07 18.89
C SER A 28 10.15 3.39 17.64
N GLY A 29 9.63 2.34 17.00
CA GLY A 29 8.81 2.44 15.78
C GLY A 29 9.57 3.00 14.57
N TRP A 30 8.81 3.24 13.50
CA TRP A 30 9.30 3.93 12.31
C TRP A 30 9.72 5.37 12.60
N TYR A 31 9.07 6.06 13.54
CA TYR A 31 9.47 7.40 13.96
C TYR A 31 10.92 7.44 14.44
N GLY A 32 11.31 6.54 15.33
CA GLY A 32 12.69 6.42 15.80
C GLY A 32 13.68 6.06 14.69
N VAL A 33 13.29 5.17 13.77
CA VAL A 33 14.10 4.82 12.58
C VAL A 33 14.36 6.05 11.71
N PHE A 34 13.32 6.78 11.32
CA PHE A 34 13.47 7.95 10.47
C PHE A 34 14.26 9.06 11.14
N ARG A 35 14.08 9.25 12.45
CA ARG A 35 14.86 10.20 13.25
C ARG A 35 16.35 9.93 13.20
N ARG A 36 16.76 8.66 13.29
CA ARG A 36 18.17 8.27 13.24
C ARG A 36 18.74 8.36 11.82
N ARG A 37 17.95 7.96 10.81
CA ARG A 37 18.39 7.94 9.40
C ARG A 37 18.47 9.35 8.78
N ASP A 38 17.49 10.21 9.08
CA ASP A 38 17.39 11.55 8.50
C ASP A 38 16.83 12.59 9.50
N PRO A 39 17.63 13.03 10.48
CA PRO A 39 17.20 14.02 11.47
C PRO A 39 16.93 15.41 10.87
N GLU A 40 17.67 15.80 9.82
CA GLU A 40 17.52 17.11 9.18
C GLU A 40 16.24 17.19 8.34
N GLY A 41 15.95 16.15 7.56
CA GLY A 41 14.75 16.02 6.73
C GLY A 41 13.49 15.95 7.58
N LEU A 42 13.51 15.18 8.67
CA LEU A 42 12.42 15.18 9.63
C LEU A 42 12.18 16.57 10.22
N THR A 43 13.25 17.26 10.64
CA THR A 43 13.15 18.62 11.19
C THR A 43 12.55 19.60 10.17
N ALA A 44 12.92 19.49 8.89
CA ALA A 44 12.34 20.30 7.82
C ALA A 44 10.84 20.04 7.63
N CYS A 45 10.41 18.77 7.70
CA CYS A 45 9.00 18.40 7.62
C CYS A 45 8.20 18.94 8.82
N LEU A 46 8.71 18.75 10.04
CA LEU A 46 8.07 19.24 11.27
C LEU A 46 7.98 20.78 11.32
N ARG A 47 8.90 21.49 10.67
CA ARG A 47 8.86 22.95 10.51
C ARG A 47 7.98 23.43 9.36
N GLY A 48 7.45 22.53 8.52
CA GLY A 48 6.68 22.88 7.33
C GLY A 48 7.52 23.48 6.20
N ALA A 49 8.84 23.31 6.23
CA ALA A 49 9.74 23.78 5.17
C ALA A 49 9.73 22.84 3.95
N GLU A 50 9.48 21.55 4.18
CA GLU A 50 9.35 20.50 3.17
C GLU A 50 8.09 19.68 3.46
N VAL A 51 7.51 19.08 2.41
CA VAL A 51 6.39 18.15 2.55
C VAL A 51 6.95 16.72 2.64
N PRO A 52 6.70 15.98 3.73
CA PRO A 52 7.12 14.59 3.82
C PRO A 52 6.40 13.74 2.76
N PRO A 53 7.05 12.66 2.29
CA PRO A 53 6.37 11.63 1.53
C PRO A 53 5.16 11.05 2.26
N TRP A 54 4.13 10.61 1.53
CA TRP A 54 2.96 10.00 2.16
C TRP A 54 3.31 8.68 2.88
N ASP A 55 4.17 7.82 2.30
CA ASP A 55 4.57 6.55 2.92
C ASP A 55 5.20 6.74 4.31
N PHE A 56 5.89 7.88 4.49
CA PHE A 56 6.44 8.29 5.78
C PHE A 56 5.32 8.65 6.76
N VAL A 57 4.35 9.47 6.34
CA VAL A 57 3.21 9.84 7.18
C VAL A 57 2.39 8.62 7.57
N GLU A 58 2.17 7.71 6.63
CA GLU A 58 1.48 6.43 6.85
C GLU A 58 2.20 5.55 7.87
N SER A 59 3.53 5.51 7.83
CA SER A 59 4.34 4.79 8.84
C SER A 59 4.20 5.41 10.23
N LEU A 60 4.14 6.74 10.35
CA LEU A 60 3.90 7.42 11.64
C LEU A 60 2.50 7.16 12.19
N LEU A 61 1.49 7.13 11.32
CA LEU A 61 0.12 6.82 11.71
C LEU A 61 -0.04 5.36 12.11
N HIS A 62 0.72 4.46 11.49
CA HIS A 62 0.82 3.07 11.90
C HIS A 62 1.44 2.93 13.30
N ASP A 63 2.58 3.59 13.57
CA ASP A 63 3.19 3.61 14.92
C ASP A 63 2.22 4.14 15.99
N LEU A 64 1.35 5.09 15.61
CA LEU A 64 0.34 5.67 16.49
C LEU A 64 -0.88 4.77 16.71
N ALA A 65 -1.02 3.71 15.90
CA ALA A 65 -2.26 2.93 15.77
C ALA A 65 -3.48 3.83 15.47
N ALA A 66 -3.32 4.77 14.53
CA ALA A 66 -4.36 5.70 14.09
C ALA A 66 -5.54 4.96 13.45
N ASP A 67 -6.77 5.45 13.69
CA ASP A 67 -7.98 4.94 13.04
C ASP A 67 -8.15 5.49 11.61
N ASP A 68 -9.10 4.92 10.86
CA ASP A 68 -9.38 5.32 9.47
C ASP A 68 -9.77 6.80 9.33
N GLY A 69 -10.38 7.38 10.37
CA GLY A 69 -10.77 8.79 10.39
C GLY A 69 -9.56 9.71 10.48
N GLU A 70 -8.61 9.40 11.36
CA GLU A 70 -7.33 10.11 11.49
C GLU A 70 -6.49 9.96 10.21
N VAL A 71 -6.45 8.76 9.62
CA VAL A 71 -5.75 8.53 8.34
C VAL A 71 -6.35 9.38 7.22
N ALA A 72 -7.69 9.41 7.09
CA ALA A 72 -8.37 10.23 6.09
C ALA A 72 -8.14 11.73 6.32
N HIS A 73 -8.15 12.18 7.58
CA HIS A 73 -7.87 13.56 7.94
C HIS A 73 -6.44 13.97 7.56
N ALA A 74 -5.44 13.15 7.94
CA ALA A 74 -4.04 13.35 7.58
C ALA A 74 -3.85 13.42 6.06
N ARG A 75 -4.52 12.54 5.31
CA ARG A 75 -4.46 12.49 3.84
C ARG A 75 -4.96 13.80 3.22
N GLY A 76 -6.07 14.34 3.72
CA GLY A 76 -6.62 15.62 3.27
C GLY A 76 -5.67 16.78 3.53
N LEU A 77 -5.09 16.87 4.73
CA LEU A 77 -4.13 17.92 5.08
C LEU A 77 -2.83 17.80 4.26
N HIS A 78 -2.30 16.59 4.11
CA HIS A 78 -1.10 16.31 3.31
C HIS A 78 -1.30 16.72 1.85
N ALA A 79 -2.42 16.31 1.23
CA ALA A 79 -2.71 16.65 -0.16
C ALA A 79 -2.82 18.17 -0.38
N ALA A 80 -3.47 18.89 0.55
CA ALA A 80 -3.57 20.34 0.49
C ALA A 80 -2.22 21.04 0.65
N ALA A 81 -1.37 20.55 1.57
CA ALA A 81 -0.02 21.05 1.79
C ALA A 81 0.89 20.79 0.58
N ALA A 82 0.89 19.56 0.05
CA ALA A 82 1.61 19.15 -1.16
C ALA A 82 1.26 20.05 -2.35
N ALA A 83 -0.04 20.24 -2.62
CA ALA A 83 -0.48 21.07 -3.74
C ALA A 83 -0.11 22.55 -3.56
N ALA A 84 -0.13 23.09 -2.34
CA ALA A 84 0.33 24.44 -2.06
C ALA A 84 1.86 24.58 -2.25
N HIS A 85 2.62 23.60 -1.75
CA HIS A 85 4.08 23.56 -1.89
C HIS A 85 4.51 23.47 -3.35
N ASP A 86 3.84 22.63 -4.14
CA ASP A 86 4.18 22.37 -5.54
C ASP A 86 3.88 23.57 -6.45
N ARG A 87 2.89 24.40 -6.10
CA ARG A 87 2.51 25.62 -6.83
C ARG A 87 3.39 26.83 -6.52
N ARG A 88 4.34 26.74 -5.58
CA ARG A 88 5.28 27.83 -5.32
C ARG A 88 6.15 28.10 -6.56
N PRO A 89 6.71 29.31 -6.73
CA PRO A 89 7.69 29.57 -7.79
C PRO A 89 8.82 28.52 -7.77
N GLY A 90 9.05 27.84 -8.90
CA GLY A 90 10.02 26.75 -9.02
C GLY A 90 9.61 25.40 -8.41
N GLY A 91 8.42 25.30 -7.79
CA GLY A 91 7.93 24.08 -7.14
C GLY A 91 7.74 22.91 -8.11
N GLY A 92 7.13 23.16 -9.27
CA GLY A 92 6.96 22.12 -10.30
C GLY A 92 8.26 21.61 -10.93
N GLU A 93 9.30 22.45 -11.01
CA GLU A 93 10.64 22.03 -11.45
C GLU A 93 11.32 21.17 -10.39
N ALA A 94 11.34 21.63 -9.14
CA ALA A 94 11.85 20.88 -8.01
C ALA A 94 11.15 19.51 -7.85
N LEU A 95 9.85 19.44 -8.10
CA LEU A 95 9.07 18.21 -8.06
C LEU A 95 9.48 17.22 -9.16
N ARG A 96 9.71 17.71 -10.40
CA ARG A 96 10.22 16.88 -11.50
C ARG A 96 11.64 16.37 -11.23
N GLU A 97 12.53 17.22 -10.72
CA GLU A 97 13.88 16.81 -10.31
C GLU A 97 13.83 15.74 -9.23
N ARG A 98 12.92 15.88 -8.25
CA ARG A 98 12.70 14.89 -7.20
C ARG A 98 12.20 13.56 -7.75
N LEU A 99 11.30 13.58 -8.73
CA LEU A 99 10.84 12.36 -9.41
C LEU A 99 12.00 11.63 -10.10
N GLU A 100 12.88 12.35 -10.81
CA GLU A 100 14.05 11.72 -11.44
C GLU A 100 15.07 11.19 -10.44
N LEU A 101 15.28 11.90 -9.32
CA LEU A 101 16.08 11.38 -8.22
C LEU A 101 15.48 10.06 -7.70
N MET A 102 14.17 10.04 -7.44
CA MET A 102 13.50 8.86 -6.89
C MET A 102 13.54 7.66 -7.84
N ARG A 103 13.49 7.88 -9.17
CA ARG A 103 13.71 6.82 -10.16
C ARG A 103 15.11 6.19 -10.04
N ARG A 104 16.14 7.02 -9.85
CA ARG A 104 17.50 6.52 -9.62
C ARG A 104 17.60 5.75 -8.31
N GLU A 105 16.97 6.23 -7.24
CA GLU A 105 16.95 5.50 -5.96
C GLU A 105 16.22 4.16 -6.06
N GLN A 106 15.07 4.12 -6.72
CA GLN A 106 14.35 2.87 -6.94
C GLN A 106 15.21 1.83 -7.67
N ALA A 107 15.94 2.28 -8.71
CA ALA A 107 16.86 1.42 -9.46
C ALA A 107 18.04 0.95 -8.61
N ARG A 108 18.63 1.82 -7.78
CA ARG A 108 19.72 1.45 -6.87
C ARG A 108 19.26 0.48 -5.80
N ALA A 109 18.11 0.70 -5.17
CA ALA A 109 17.56 -0.21 -4.18
C ALA A 109 17.29 -1.60 -4.79
N ALA A 110 16.74 -1.65 -6.02
CA ALA A 110 16.55 -2.90 -6.75
C ALA A 110 17.86 -3.60 -7.11
N GLU A 111 18.90 -2.85 -7.48
CA GLU A 111 20.23 -3.39 -7.74
C GLU A 111 20.88 -3.95 -6.48
N ARG A 112 20.83 -3.21 -5.36
CA ARG A 112 21.30 -3.67 -4.05
C ARG A 112 20.56 -4.93 -3.59
N GLY A 113 19.23 -4.99 -3.73
CA GLY A 113 18.45 -6.17 -3.39
C GLY A 113 18.87 -7.40 -4.20
N ARG A 114 19.10 -7.25 -5.52
CA ARG A 114 19.63 -8.33 -6.37
C ARG A 114 21.03 -8.76 -5.96
N ASP A 115 21.89 -7.83 -5.57
CA ASP A 115 23.24 -8.15 -5.10
C ASP A 115 23.23 -8.92 -3.78
N LEU A 116 22.46 -8.44 -2.81
CA LEU A 116 22.29 -9.10 -1.52
C LEU A 116 21.70 -10.49 -1.67
N MET A 117 20.72 -10.67 -2.57
CA MET A 117 20.16 -11.99 -2.87
C MET A 117 21.19 -12.96 -3.47
N ARG A 118 22.04 -12.50 -4.39
CA ARG A 118 23.16 -13.31 -4.92
C ARG A 118 24.15 -13.71 -3.84
N ARG A 119 24.51 -12.77 -2.95
CA ARG A 119 25.43 -13.01 -1.84
C ARG A 119 24.83 -13.97 -0.81
N LEU A 120 23.55 -13.80 -0.49
CA LEU A 120 22.83 -14.66 0.44
C LEU A 120 22.80 -16.11 -0.06
N ALA A 121 22.58 -16.33 -1.36
CA ALA A 121 22.60 -17.66 -1.97
C ALA A 121 23.96 -18.38 -1.90
N ALA A 122 25.07 -17.63 -1.71
CA ALA A 122 26.41 -18.19 -1.57
C ALA A 122 26.78 -18.51 -0.11
N VAL A 123 25.95 -18.13 0.87
CA VAL A 123 26.21 -18.31 2.30
C VAL A 123 25.29 -19.40 2.86
N PRO A 124 25.81 -20.38 3.63
CA PRO A 124 24.96 -21.39 4.26
C PRO A 124 23.92 -20.78 5.20
N GLU A 125 22.70 -21.29 5.13
CA GLU A 125 21.60 -20.93 6.02
C GLU A 125 21.97 -21.14 7.50
N GLY A 126 21.41 -20.31 8.39
CA GLY A 126 21.62 -20.40 9.84
C GLY A 126 22.92 -19.76 10.36
N THR A 127 23.84 -19.38 9.48
CA THR A 127 25.06 -18.65 9.87
C THR A 127 24.77 -17.19 10.27
N ALA A 128 25.68 -16.57 11.03
CA ALA A 128 25.56 -15.14 11.37
C ALA A 128 25.59 -14.26 10.11
N ALA A 129 26.51 -14.55 9.18
CA ALA A 129 26.60 -13.84 7.90
C ALA A 129 25.31 -13.96 7.06
N TYR A 130 24.62 -15.11 7.10
CA TYR A 130 23.32 -15.26 6.46
C TYR A 130 22.27 -14.33 7.10
N ARG A 131 22.21 -14.29 8.44
CA ARG A 131 21.27 -13.41 9.15
C ARG A 131 21.53 -11.93 8.87
N ASP A 132 22.79 -11.51 8.83
CA ASP A 132 23.17 -10.14 8.53
C ASP A 132 22.77 -9.76 7.09
N LEU A 133 23.09 -10.62 6.11
CA LEU A 133 22.69 -10.40 4.71
C LEU A 133 21.16 -10.43 4.53
N ALA A 134 20.44 -11.29 5.24
CA ALA A 134 18.99 -11.34 5.21
C ALA A 134 18.38 -10.06 5.82
N HIS A 135 19.00 -9.52 6.88
CA HIS A 135 18.61 -8.23 7.47
C HIS A 135 18.84 -7.08 6.48
N ASP A 136 20.00 -7.01 5.84
CA ASP A 136 20.31 -6.00 4.82
C ASP A 136 19.36 -6.11 3.62
N LEU A 137 19.02 -7.34 3.20
CA LEU A 137 18.07 -7.56 2.12
C LEU A 137 16.66 -7.07 2.48
N ALA A 138 16.22 -7.28 3.73
CA ALA A 138 14.95 -6.75 4.21
C ALA A 138 14.92 -5.22 4.14
N TRP A 139 16.00 -4.55 4.54
CA TRP A 139 16.14 -3.10 4.40
C TRP A 139 16.17 -2.64 2.94
N ALA A 140 16.89 -3.32 2.06
CA ALA A 140 16.93 -2.99 0.64
C ALA A 140 15.54 -3.13 -0.02
N ASN A 141 14.75 -4.11 0.41
CA ASN A 141 13.38 -4.31 -0.05
C ASN A 141 12.42 -3.22 0.49
N ASP A 142 12.55 -2.81 1.76
CA ASP A 142 11.79 -1.68 2.31
C ASP A 142 12.12 -0.38 1.55
N ASP A 143 13.40 -0.10 1.32
CA ASP A 143 13.87 1.04 0.53
C ASP A 143 13.28 1.05 -0.88
N HIS A 144 13.27 -0.11 -1.55
CA HIS A 144 12.69 -0.24 -2.88
C HIS A 144 11.17 0.00 -2.87
N THR A 145 10.47 -0.53 -1.87
CA THR A 145 9.03 -0.34 -1.69
C THR A 145 8.71 1.13 -1.46
N ARG A 146 9.42 1.80 -0.56
CA ARG A 146 9.27 3.24 -0.28
C ARG A 146 9.60 4.09 -1.51
N ALA A 147 10.68 3.79 -2.22
CA ALA A 147 11.04 4.48 -3.46
C ALA A 147 9.95 4.33 -4.54
N THR A 148 9.32 3.16 -4.63
CA THR A 148 8.21 2.88 -5.54
C THR A 148 6.97 3.71 -5.19
N SER A 149 6.57 3.73 -3.92
CA SER A 149 5.44 4.53 -3.43
C SER A 149 5.67 6.03 -3.65
N ARG A 150 6.88 6.52 -3.34
CA ARG A 150 7.27 7.92 -3.55
C ARG A 150 7.26 8.30 -5.02
N ARG A 151 7.74 7.43 -5.90
CA ARG A 151 7.71 7.67 -7.35
C ARG A 151 6.27 7.80 -7.84
N ALA A 152 5.37 6.94 -7.39
CA ALA A 152 3.96 7.00 -7.75
C ALA A 152 3.32 8.31 -7.27
N GLU A 153 3.53 8.69 -6.01
CA GLU A 153 3.04 9.96 -5.45
C GLU A 153 3.56 11.17 -6.24
N LEU A 154 4.87 11.25 -6.48
CA LEU A 154 5.50 12.35 -7.20
C LEU A 154 4.99 12.42 -8.65
N ALA A 155 4.80 11.28 -9.32
CA ALA A 155 4.25 11.24 -10.67
C ALA A 155 2.80 11.78 -10.71
N THR A 156 1.96 11.40 -9.75
CA THR A 156 0.60 11.95 -9.61
C THR A 156 0.62 13.46 -9.39
N ARG A 157 1.52 13.96 -8.53
CA ARG A 157 1.66 15.39 -8.25
C ARG A 157 2.17 16.17 -9.48
N VAL A 158 3.13 15.62 -10.23
CA VAL A 158 3.59 16.22 -11.49
C VAL A 158 2.45 16.30 -12.51
N ALA A 159 1.65 15.24 -12.63
CA ALA A 159 0.49 15.22 -13.53
C ALA A 159 -0.56 16.27 -13.13
N ALA A 160 -0.78 16.48 -11.82
CA ALA A 160 -1.71 17.49 -11.31
C ALA A 160 -1.25 18.95 -11.55
N LEU A 161 0.04 19.19 -11.83
CA LEU A 161 0.55 20.50 -12.21
C LEU A 161 0.49 20.78 -13.71
N ALA A 162 0.29 19.74 -14.53
CA ALA A 162 0.13 19.95 -15.97
C ALA A 162 -1.13 20.81 -16.20
N PRO A 163 -1.06 21.84 -17.06
CA PRO A 163 -2.27 22.55 -17.45
C PRO A 163 -3.26 21.53 -18.03
N PRO A 164 -4.57 21.68 -17.78
CA PRO A 164 -5.54 20.81 -18.42
C PRO A 164 -5.28 20.87 -19.92
N SER A 165 -5.10 19.69 -20.53
CA SER A 165 -5.04 19.58 -21.98
C SER A 165 -6.25 20.33 -22.52
N GLY A 166 -6.02 21.43 -23.23
CA GLY A 166 -7.11 22.15 -23.90
C GLY A 166 -7.87 21.16 -24.79
N PRO A 167 -9.16 21.43 -25.10
CA PRO A 167 -9.88 20.61 -26.06
C PRO A 167 -9.02 20.47 -27.33
N PRO A 168 -8.98 19.27 -27.95
CA PRO A 168 -8.15 19.06 -29.13
C PRO A 168 -8.48 20.16 -30.14
N ALA A 169 -7.46 20.93 -30.53
CA ALA A 169 -7.60 21.94 -31.57
C ALA A 169 -8.27 21.26 -32.76
N GLY A 170 -9.41 21.81 -33.18
CA GLY A 170 -10.26 21.24 -34.22
C GLY A 170 -9.42 20.79 -35.41
N ALA A 171 -9.71 19.58 -35.89
CA ALA A 171 -9.15 19.07 -37.12
C ALA A 171 -9.27 20.16 -38.22
N PRO A 172 -8.22 20.41 -39.00
CA PRO A 172 -8.34 21.28 -40.15
C PRO A 172 -9.37 20.65 -41.10
N SER A 173 -10.50 21.31 -41.27
CA SER A 173 -11.48 20.97 -42.29
C SER A 173 -10.84 21.19 -43.66
N ASP A 174 -10.56 20.09 -44.36
CA ASP A 174 -10.13 20.10 -45.75
C ASP A 174 -11.12 20.90 -46.63
N PRO A 175 -10.63 21.67 -47.62
CA PRO A 175 -11.48 22.41 -48.54
C PRO A 175 -12.18 21.45 -49.50
N ALA A 176 -13.51 21.51 -49.55
CA ALA A 176 -14.32 20.76 -50.51
C ALA A 176 -14.00 21.16 -51.96
N PRO A 177 -13.96 20.21 -52.92
CA PRO A 177 -13.65 20.51 -54.31
C PRO A 177 -14.88 21.05 -55.08
N TYR A 178 -14.61 21.97 -56.00
CA TYR A 178 -15.57 22.58 -56.92
C TYR A 178 -16.35 21.54 -57.75
N GLY A 179 -17.65 21.77 -57.92
CA GLY A 179 -18.49 20.99 -58.83
C GLY A 179 -19.88 21.58 -59.10
N ARG A 180 -19.93 22.64 -59.92
CA ARG A 180 -20.94 22.99 -60.95
C ARG A 180 -22.45 22.97 -60.56
N GLY A 181 -23.08 24.16 -60.60
CA GLY A 181 -24.50 24.42 -60.28
C GLY A 181 -25.57 23.85 -61.24
N PRO A 182 -26.85 24.22 -61.04
CA PRO A 182 -27.40 25.33 -61.81
C PRO A 182 -28.25 26.34 -60.99
N ALA A 183 -28.55 27.46 -61.64
CA ALA A 183 -29.21 28.67 -61.11
C ALA A 183 -30.76 28.61 -61.19
N PRO A 184 -31.53 29.70 -60.96
CA PRO A 184 -32.36 29.91 -59.76
C PRO A 184 -33.87 29.96 -60.06
N VAL A 185 -34.73 29.79 -59.06
CA VAL A 185 -36.16 30.17 -59.17
C VAL A 185 -36.77 30.61 -57.83
N HIS A 186 -37.02 31.91 -57.77
CA HIS A 186 -38.07 32.71 -57.11
C HIS A 186 -38.88 32.16 -55.92
N HIS A 187 -38.90 32.98 -54.86
CA HIS A 187 -39.94 33.05 -53.84
C HIS A 187 -41.32 33.34 -54.45
N HIS A 188 -42.34 32.59 -54.01
CA HIS A 188 -43.68 33.11 -53.69
C HIS A 188 -44.41 32.12 -52.76
N ALA A 189 -45.06 32.67 -51.74
CA ALA A 189 -46.13 32.06 -50.94
C ALA A 189 -47.37 32.97 -51.06
N PRO A 190 -48.53 32.63 -50.45
CA PRO A 190 -49.38 31.44 -50.63
C PRO A 190 -50.84 31.86 -50.97
N GLU A 191 -51.75 30.93 -51.37
CA GLU A 191 -53.20 31.10 -51.10
C GLU A 191 -54.07 29.83 -51.33
N ALA A 192 -54.94 29.61 -50.32
CA ALA A 192 -56.28 29.01 -50.18
C ALA A 192 -56.91 27.97 -51.16
N GLY A 193 -57.63 27.01 -50.55
CA GLY A 193 -58.79 26.25 -51.10
C GLY A 193 -58.86 24.80 -50.56
N ALA A 194 -59.45 24.52 -49.39
CA ALA A 194 -60.88 24.27 -49.08
C ALA A 194 -61.37 22.82 -49.33
N PHE A 195 -62.28 22.38 -48.43
CA PHE A 195 -63.06 21.11 -48.33
C PHE A 195 -62.35 19.93 -47.62
N GLY A 196 -62.87 19.30 -46.54
CA GLY A 196 -64.10 19.45 -45.77
C GLY A 196 -64.23 18.27 -44.78
N VAL A 197 -64.65 18.58 -43.53
CA VAL A 197 -65.54 17.88 -42.58
C VAL A 197 -65.65 16.33 -42.68
N THR A 198 -65.36 15.53 -41.63
CA THR A 198 -66.25 15.15 -40.49
C THR A 198 -65.43 14.60 -39.28
N ALA A 199 -65.69 15.03 -38.03
CA ALA A 199 -66.46 14.36 -36.96
C ALA A 199 -65.84 13.00 -36.48
N SER A 200 -65.56 12.67 -35.21
CA SER A 200 -66.04 13.12 -33.89
C SER A 200 -65.10 12.61 -32.78
N ALA A 201 -65.00 13.34 -31.65
CA ALA A 201 -64.68 12.79 -30.32
C ALA A 201 -65.99 12.34 -29.62
N PRO A 202 -65.95 11.53 -28.54
CA PRO A 202 -65.98 12.08 -27.17
C PRO A 202 -65.04 11.32 -26.20
N GLU A 203 -64.35 11.97 -25.26
CA GLU A 203 -64.76 12.42 -23.91
C GLU A 203 -65.07 11.35 -22.83
N ARG A 204 -64.18 11.29 -21.83
CA ARG A 204 -64.37 11.26 -20.35
C ARG A 204 -65.50 10.41 -19.72
N GLY A 205 -65.07 9.47 -18.85
CA GLY A 205 -65.26 9.61 -17.38
C GLY A 205 -66.03 8.52 -16.60
N ARG A 206 -65.42 8.09 -15.46
CA ARG A 206 -65.99 7.50 -14.20
C ARG A 206 -66.37 5.99 -14.25
N ASP A 207 -66.10 5.09 -13.28
CA ASP A 207 -65.90 5.16 -11.81
C ASP A 207 -65.08 3.97 -11.21
N ALA A 208 -64.41 4.25 -10.09
CA ALA A 208 -64.26 3.52 -8.80
C ALA A 208 -63.52 2.16 -8.58
N ALA A 209 -62.85 2.14 -7.41
CA ALA A 209 -62.27 1.07 -6.57
C ALA A 209 -60.85 0.58 -6.92
N GLY A 210 -59.84 0.52 -6.03
CA GLY A 210 -59.69 0.78 -4.60
C GLY A 210 -58.34 0.19 -4.12
N GLY A 211 -57.70 0.82 -3.11
CA GLY A 211 -56.53 0.28 -2.36
C GLY A 211 -55.16 0.82 -2.81
N ALA A 212 -54.60 1.85 -2.17
CA ALA A 212 -53.67 1.78 -1.01
C ALA A 212 -52.27 1.24 -1.40
N ALA A 213 -51.11 1.88 -1.14
CA ALA A 213 -50.76 2.99 -0.26
C ALA A 213 -49.40 3.63 -0.69
N THR A 214 -49.29 4.96 -0.49
CA THR A 214 -48.12 5.80 -0.06
C THR A 214 -46.76 5.59 -0.77
N GLY A 215 -46.16 6.52 -1.53
CA GLY A 215 -45.97 7.97 -1.31
C GLY A 215 -44.77 8.22 -0.38
N GLY A 216 -43.76 9.04 -0.65
CA GLY A 216 -43.42 9.91 -1.77
C GLY A 216 -42.09 10.65 -1.47
N ALA A 217 -41.41 11.04 -2.54
CA ALA A 217 -40.62 12.26 -2.78
C ALA A 217 -39.82 12.96 -1.63
N GLY A 218 -38.50 13.11 -1.87
CA GLY A 218 -37.80 14.40 -1.96
C GLY A 218 -37.54 15.24 -0.69
N ASN A 219 -36.26 15.43 -0.35
CA ASN A 219 -35.73 16.76 -0.06
C ASN A 219 -34.20 16.85 -0.10
N GLU A 220 -33.70 18.03 -0.46
CA GLU A 220 -32.31 18.50 -0.50
C GLU A 220 -31.64 18.58 0.90
N PRO A 221 -30.30 18.75 1.00
CA PRO A 221 -29.59 18.75 2.28
C PRO A 221 -29.39 20.17 2.83
N GLU A 222 -29.90 20.44 4.03
CA GLU A 222 -29.54 21.61 4.82
C GLU A 222 -28.48 21.30 5.88
N SER A 223 -27.58 22.26 6.02
CA SER A 223 -26.54 22.43 7.03
C SER A 223 -27.07 22.46 8.46
N TRP A 224 -26.28 21.96 9.42
CA TRP A 224 -26.17 22.63 10.72
C TRP A 224 -24.85 22.30 11.45
N ALA A 225 -24.22 23.36 11.95
CA ALA A 225 -23.29 23.32 13.06
C ALA A 225 -24.05 23.81 14.31
N GLY A 226 -23.86 23.16 15.45
CA GLY A 226 -24.35 23.66 16.73
C GLY A 226 -23.98 22.77 17.92
N ARG A 227 -23.11 23.29 18.78
CA ARG A 227 -22.92 22.82 20.16
C ARG A 227 -24.23 22.90 20.94
N LEU A 228 -24.43 22.00 21.91
CA LEU A 228 -24.68 22.35 23.32
C LEU A 228 -24.45 21.15 24.26
N ARG A 229 -24.06 21.53 25.48
CA ARG A 229 -23.63 20.75 26.65
C ARG A 229 -24.66 19.74 27.19
N GLY A 230 -24.12 18.68 27.82
CA GLY A 230 -24.42 18.37 29.22
C GLY A 230 -25.12 17.05 29.52
N ALA A 231 -24.38 16.05 30.03
CA ALA A 231 -24.79 15.18 31.14
C ALA A 231 -23.65 14.22 31.56
N ARG A 232 -23.17 14.37 32.80
CA ARG A 232 -22.58 13.28 33.60
C ARG A 232 -23.70 12.62 34.40
N PRO A 233 -23.63 11.31 34.70
CA PRO A 233 -23.29 10.84 36.05
C PRO A 233 -22.36 9.60 35.98
N PHE A 234 -21.74 9.01 36.99
CA PHE A 234 -21.49 9.25 38.42
C PHE A 234 -20.33 8.30 38.78
N ALA A 235 -19.41 8.75 39.63
CA ALA A 235 -18.31 7.95 40.16
C ALA A 235 -18.75 7.25 41.45
N ALA A 236 -18.40 5.98 41.63
CA ALA A 236 -18.27 5.37 42.95
C ALA A 236 -16.79 5.04 43.16
N GLY A 237 -16.16 5.73 44.10
CA GLY A 237 -14.81 5.44 44.54
C GLY A 237 -14.80 4.53 45.76
N THR A 238 -13.67 3.87 45.97
CA THR A 238 -13.17 3.57 47.31
C THR A 238 -11.66 3.72 47.29
N ARG A 239 -11.19 4.60 48.18
CA ARG A 239 -9.78 4.89 48.48
C ARG A 239 -9.48 4.23 49.81
N ALA A 240 -8.38 3.50 49.90
CA ALA A 240 -7.71 3.21 51.16
C ALA A 240 -6.20 3.11 50.90
N GLY A 241 -5.43 3.88 51.65
CA GLY A 241 -4.01 3.65 51.97
C GLY A 241 -3.84 3.98 53.46
N PRO A 242 -2.62 4.06 54.04
CA PRO A 242 -1.28 3.70 53.52
C PRO A 242 -0.49 2.76 54.49
N GLY A 243 0.74 2.37 54.13
CA GLY A 243 1.69 1.70 55.03
C GLY A 243 3.09 1.52 54.43
N GLU A 244 4.11 2.00 55.13
CA GLU A 244 5.52 2.12 54.74
C GLU A 244 6.38 0.85 54.94
N ALA A 245 7.51 0.83 54.19
CA ALA A 245 8.87 0.40 54.55
C ALA A 245 9.37 -1.07 54.41
N ALA A 246 10.68 -1.12 54.06
CA ALA A 246 11.65 -2.23 53.93
C ALA A 246 11.53 -3.07 52.63
N GLY A 247 12.58 -3.33 51.84
CA GLY A 247 14.02 -3.39 52.08
C GLY A 247 14.54 -4.78 51.65
N GLU A 248 15.73 -4.83 51.03
CA GLU A 248 16.49 -6.02 50.55
C GLU A 248 16.20 -6.50 49.10
N SER A 249 17.16 -6.93 48.26
CA SER A 249 18.63 -6.97 48.18
C SER A 249 18.99 -7.58 46.81
N GLY A 250 20.09 -7.17 46.18
CA GLY A 250 20.53 -7.60 44.82
C GLY A 250 21.06 -9.05 44.72
N PRO A 251 21.85 -9.39 43.67
CA PRO A 251 23.23 -8.92 43.69
C PRO A 251 23.82 -8.50 42.34
N GLY A 252 24.67 -7.47 42.42
CA GLY A 252 25.74 -7.20 41.45
C GLY A 252 27.08 -7.78 41.93
N TRP A 253 27.92 -8.14 40.98
CA TRP A 253 29.35 -8.44 41.11
C TRP A 253 30.04 -7.70 39.95
N GLY A 254 31.20 -7.05 40.04
CA GLY A 254 32.24 -6.88 41.03
C GLY A 254 33.34 -6.01 40.40
N ARG A 255 34.17 -5.35 41.20
CA ARG A 255 35.06 -4.23 40.84
C ARG A 255 36.55 -4.64 40.73
N GLY A 256 37.25 -4.10 39.73
CA GLY A 256 38.61 -3.50 39.82
C GLY A 256 39.85 -4.38 39.53
N PRO A 257 41.07 -3.79 39.40
CA PRO A 257 41.47 -2.37 39.56
C PRO A 257 42.41 -1.79 38.46
N ALA A 258 42.77 -0.52 38.64
CA ALA A 258 43.68 0.29 37.82
C ALA A 258 45.16 0.18 38.23
N ALA A 259 46.06 0.54 37.31
CA ALA A 259 47.40 1.07 37.60
C ALA A 259 47.62 2.35 36.77
N GLY A 260 48.06 3.42 37.42
CA GLY A 260 48.42 4.69 36.78
C GLY A 260 49.88 5.05 37.05
N VAL A 261 50.40 6.01 36.29
CA VAL A 261 51.54 6.90 36.62
C VAL A 261 51.30 8.22 35.88
N GLU A 262 50.79 9.26 36.58
CA GLU A 262 51.47 10.55 36.93
C GLU A 262 51.87 11.44 35.73
N ARG A 263 51.17 12.57 35.42
CA ARG A 263 51.20 13.97 35.99
C ARG A 263 52.37 14.83 35.44
N PRO A 264 52.39 16.19 35.57
CA PRO A 264 51.34 17.23 35.49
C PRO A 264 51.79 18.55 34.80
N GLY A 265 50.91 19.57 34.74
CA GLY A 265 51.30 20.99 34.47
C GLY A 265 50.12 21.88 33.99
N VAL A 266 49.13 22.24 34.83
CA VAL A 266 49.01 23.52 35.59
C VAL A 266 48.86 24.76 34.66
N ARG A 267 47.61 25.26 34.45
CA ARG A 267 47.02 26.58 34.91
C ARG A 267 47.58 27.81 34.17
N ALA A 268 46.89 28.90 33.85
CA ALA A 268 45.57 29.48 34.16
C ALA A 268 45.38 30.76 33.28
N GLY A 269 44.16 31.31 33.23
CA GLY A 269 43.85 32.74 32.96
C GLY A 269 43.49 33.06 31.49
N SER A 270 42.25 33.38 31.09
CA SER A 270 41.28 34.45 31.48
C SER A 270 41.47 35.78 30.72
N ALA A 271 40.31 36.40 30.42
CA ALA A 271 40.01 37.69 29.76
C ALA A 271 40.01 37.67 28.21
N ALA A 272 38.90 37.86 27.49
CA ALA A 272 37.89 38.94 27.43
C ALA A 272 38.33 40.19 26.66
N GLY A 273 37.57 40.54 25.61
CA GLY A 273 37.32 41.94 25.21
C GLY A 273 37.67 42.35 23.77
N GLY A 274 36.65 42.87 23.06
CA GLY A 274 36.72 43.89 21.97
C GLY A 274 37.31 43.43 20.63
N GLY A 275 36.66 43.58 19.48
CA GLY A 275 35.85 44.72 19.03
C GLY A 275 36.77 45.79 18.43
N GLU A 276 36.88 45.83 17.10
CA GLU A 276 36.74 47.02 16.23
C GLU A 276 37.28 46.69 14.81
N ALA A 277 36.48 46.98 13.78
CA ALA A 277 36.97 47.18 12.40
C ALA A 277 37.59 48.60 12.32
N PRO A 278 38.34 48.98 11.25
CA PRO A 278 37.64 49.41 10.04
C PRO A 278 38.40 49.25 8.71
N GLN A 279 37.65 49.63 7.68
CA GLN A 279 37.84 49.68 6.23
C GLN A 279 39.04 50.50 5.73
N ALA A 280 39.43 50.25 4.47
CA ALA A 280 39.47 51.22 3.34
C ALA A 280 40.53 50.73 2.33
N ALA A 281 40.14 50.34 1.11
CA ALA A 281 39.92 51.17 -0.08
C ALA A 281 41.16 51.16 -1.00
N GLY A 282 40.93 51.00 -2.30
CA GLY A 282 41.99 51.13 -3.31
C GLY A 282 41.66 50.47 -4.64
N ASP A 283 40.95 51.22 -5.49
CA ASP A 283 40.71 51.00 -6.91
C ASP A 283 41.98 50.69 -7.73
N GLY A 284 41.82 50.04 -8.89
CA GLY A 284 42.89 50.02 -9.89
C GLY A 284 42.69 49.08 -11.09
N THR A 285 42.05 49.61 -12.12
CA THR A 285 41.70 49.10 -13.46
C THR A 285 42.78 48.46 -14.36
N ALA A 286 42.30 47.55 -15.24
CA ALA A 286 42.69 47.26 -16.65
C ALA A 286 44.07 46.64 -16.97
N GLY A 287 44.14 45.41 -17.50
CA GLY A 287 44.14 45.15 -18.95
C GLY A 287 45.09 43.98 -19.33
N PRO A 288 45.09 43.49 -20.58
CA PRO A 288 44.84 42.08 -20.92
C PRO A 288 46.09 41.23 -21.20
N GLY A 289 45.98 39.91 -21.03
CA GLY A 289 47.06 39.00 -21.44
C GLY A 289 46.80 37.51 -21.27
N ARG A 290 46.40 36.87 -22.37
CA ARG A 290 46.91 35.57 -22.85
C ARG A 290 46.64 34.31 -22.00
N ALA A 291 45.68 33.49 -22.46
CA ALA A 291 45.67 32.05 -22.21
C ALA A 291 46.88 31.39 -22.94
N PRO A 292 47.49 30.32 -22.41
CA PRO A 292 46.87 28.98 -22.44
C PRO A 292 47.12 28.12 -21.19
N GLY A 293 46.21 27.19 -20.90
CA GLY A 293 46.43 26.20 -19.84
C GLY A 293 45.16 25.43 -19.49
N ARG A 294 44.68 24.61 -20.43
CA ARG A 294 43.77 23.51 -20.09
C ARG A 294 44.60 22.45 -19.35
N GLU A 295 44.58 22.48 -18.04
CA GLU A 295 44.76 21.28 -17.23
C GLU A 295 43.58 21.18 -16.26
N ALA A 296 42.71 20.23 -16.59
CA ALA A 296 41.56 19.86 -15.81
C ALA A 296 42.02 19.30 -14.46
N ARG A 297 42.05 20.13 -13.42
CA ARG A 297 41.87 19.63 -12.06
C ARG A 297 40.42 19.17 -11.96
N ARG A 298 40.21 17.86 -12.08
CA ARG A 298 38.96 17.17 -11.75
C ARG A 298 38.67 17.45 -10.28
N GLY A 299 38.03 18.59 -10.01
CA GLY A 299 37.43 18.89 -8.73
C GLY A 299 36.39 17.82 -8.45
N ALA A 300 36.58 17.07 -7.38
CA ALA A 300 35.55 16.22 -6.81
C ALA A 300 34.27 17.04 -6.68
N LYS A 301 33.22 16.66 -7.42
CA LYS A 301 31.93 17.32 -7.36
C LYS A 301 31.43 17.19 -5.93
N ARG A 302 31.40 18.30 -5.20
CA ARG A 302 30.72 18.39 -3.90
C ARG A 302 29.26 18.01 -4.09
N ARG A 303 28.82 17.00 -3.33
CA ARG A 303 27.45 16.50 -3.28
C ARG A 303 26.48 17.58 -2.79
N PRO A 304 25.26 17.69 -3.34
CA PRO A 304 24.22 18.56 -2.80
C PRO A 304 23.74 18.03 -1.45
N ARG A 305 23.77 18.87 -0.40
CA ARG A 305 23.26 18.56 0.95
C ARG A 305 21.97 19.34 1.23
N GLY A 306 21.01 18.67 1.86
CA GLY A 306 19.75 19.24 2.37
C GLY A 306 18.67 18.17 2.56
N ALA A 307 17.58 18.49 3.28
CA ALA A 307 16.38 17.64 3.53
C ALA A 307 15.79 16.96 2.28
N ARG A 308 16.19 17.40 1.09
CA ARG A 308 15.84 16.87 -0.21
C ARG A 308 16.64 15.62 -0.61
N TYR A 309 17.66 15.24 0.15
CA TYR A 309 18.61 14.18 -0.21
C TYR A 309 19.08 13.34 0.99
N ALA A 310 18.49 13.54 2.17
CA ALA A 310 19.01 12.97 3.41
C ALA A 310 18.48 11.55 3.73
N TRP A 311 17.77 10.93 2.78
CA TRP A 311 17.30 9.53 2.84
C TRP A 311 18.17 8.57 2.00
N LEU A 312 19.43 8.95 1.77
CA LEU A 312 20.42 8.19 1.00
C LEU A 312 21.34 7.45 1.97
N ASP A 313 21.46 6.12 1.84
CA ASP A 313 22.53 5.39 2.54
C ASP A 313 23.88 5.69 1.90
N ASP A 314 24.85 5.99 2.75
CA ASP A 314 26.25 6.25 2.44
C ASP A 314 27.10 5.02 2.83
N GLU A 315 26.82 3.85 2.26
CA GLU A 315 27.63 2.63 2.48
C GLU A 315 27.82 1.91 1.14
N ALA A 316 28.74 2.41 0.31
CA ALA A 316 29.43 1.69 -0.77
C ALA A 316 30.37 2.65 -1.53
N ALA A 317 31.43 3.10 -0.88
CA ALA A 317 32.51 3.80 -1.56
C ALA A 317 33.87 3.35 -1.03
N GLU A 318 34.11 2.04 -0.97
CA GLU A 318 35.45 1.46 -0.89
C GLU A 318 35.41 -0.02 -1.22
N SER A 319 35.49 -0.34 -2.52
CA SER A 319 36.28 -1.47 -3.05
C SER A 319 36.10 -1.51 -4.56
N GLY A 320 37.10 -1.00 -5.29
CA GLY A 320 37.19 -1.15 -6.73
C GLY A 320 38.01 -2.39 -7.06
N SER A 321 37.39 -3.36 -7.72
CA SER A 321 38.08 -4.36 -8.53
C SER A 321 37.09 -4.96 -9.54
N GLU A 322 37.25 -4.61 -10.81
CA GLU A 322 36.59 -5.28 -11.94
C GLU A 322 37.17 -6.70 -12.13
N PRO A 323 36.40 -7.62 -12.73
CA PRO A 323 37.02 -8.47 -13.73
C PRO A 323 36.20 -8.57 -15.04
N GLU A 324 36.87 -8.13 -16.10
CA GLU A 324 37.10 -8.76 -17.41
C GLU A 324 36.14 -9.84 -17.97
N ALA A 325 35.78 -9.66 -19.24
CA ALA A 325 34.94 -10.53 -20.05
C ALA A 325 35.73 -11.61 -20.80
N VAL A 326 35.14 -12.80 -20.98
CA VAL A 326 35.57 -13.81 -21.98
C VAL A 326 34.32 -14.45 -22.65
N PRO A 327 34.30 -14.64 -23.99
CA PRO A 327 33.11 -15.04 -24.76
C PRO A 327 33.04 -16.54 -25.14
N GLY A 328 31.84 -17.00 -25.54
CA GLY A 328 31.65 -18.20 -26.40
C GLY A 328 30.44 -19.09 -26.06
N ALA A 329 29.39 -19.05 -26.89
CA ALA A 329 28.17 -19.89 -26.82
C ALA A 329 28.40 -21.34 -27.35
N PRO A 330 27.42 -22.27 -27.21
CA PRO A 330 26.36 -22.34 -28.23
C PRO A 330 24.93 -22.64 -27.71
N GLU A 331 23.97 -22.40 -28.60
CA GLU A 331 22.51 -22.51 -28.46
C GLU A 331 21.92 -23.93 -28.68
N LEU A 332 20.84 -24.22 -27.91
CA LEU A 332 19.61 -25.01 -28.20
C LEU A 332 19.68 -26.56 -28.32
N PRO A 333 18.66 -27.33 -27.81
CA PRO A 333 17.29 -27.32 -28.35
C PRO A 333 16.12 -27.40 -27.34
N VAL A 334 14.94 -27.12 -27.90
CA VAL A 334 13.59 -27.20 -27.30
C VAL A 334 12.99 -28.60 -27.49
N ALA A 335 12.14 -28.98 -26.52
CA ALA A 335 11.03 -29.95 -26.56
C ALA A 335 11.22 -31.36 -25.95
N ALA A 336 10.18 -31.70 -25.17
CA ALA A 336 9.57 -33.00 -24.95
C ALA A 336 10.02 -33.89 -23.76
N GLU A 337 9.01 -34.07 -22.90
CA GLU A 337 8.57 -35.32 -22.27
C GLU A 337 9.24 -35.86 -20.99
N ARG A 338 8.35 -36.10 -20.03
CA ARG A 338 8.54 -36.78 -18.74
C ARG A 338 9.09 -38.20 -18.92
N PRO A 339 9.91 -38.69 -17.97
CA PRO A 339 9.98 -40.11 -17.67
C PRO A 339 9.19 -40.43 -16.39
N ARG A 340 8.19 -41.31 -16.56
CA ARG A 340 7.59 -42.14 -15.49
C ARG A 340 8.45 -43.39 -15.25
N GLY A 341 8.56 -43.82 -13.99
CA GLY A 341 8.97 -45.16 -13.55
C GLY A 341 9.94 -45.08 -12.36
N ALA A 342 9.86 -45.86 -11.27
CA ALA A 342 9.28 -47.19 -11.07
C ALA A 342 8.62 -47.30 -9.67
N ARG A 343 7.39 -47.82 -9.49
CA ARG A 343 6.94 -49.23 -9.43
C ARG A 343 7.85 -50.17 -8.61
N PHE A 344 7.44 -50.42 -7.38
CA PHE A 344 7.54 -51.73 -6.75
C PHE A 344 6.28 -52.53 -7.14
N GLY A 345 6.48 -53.68 -7.82
CA GLY A 345 5.45 -54.71 -8.03
C GLY A 345 5.15 -55.39 -6.69
N GLY A 346 3.98 -55.97 -6.43
CA GLY A 346 3.05 -56.82 -7.18
C GLY A 346 2.43 -57.73 -6.09
N GLY A 347 1.25 -58.34 -6.18
CA GLY A 347 0.19 -58.44 -7.15
C GLY A 347 -0.98 -59.17 -6.48
N ALA A 348 -1.83 -59.77 -7.31
CA ALA A 348 -2.96 -60.66 -7.00
C ALA A 348 -4.31 -59.98 -6.69
N ASP A 349 -5.17 -60.13 -7.70
CA ASP A 349 -6.62 -59.95 -7.65
C ASP A 349 -7.24 -60.81 -6.54
N ALA A 350 -7.97 -60.12 -5.65
CA ALA A 350 -9.04 -60.68 -4.85
C ALA A 350 -10.08 -59.57 -4.69
N GLU A 351 -11.25 -59.71 -5.30
CA GLU A 351 -12.43 -58.98 -4.84
C GLU A 351 -12.73 -59.40 -3.39
N PRO A 352 -13.10 -58.44 -2.53
CA PRO A 352 -14.09 -58.74 -1.52
C PRO A 352 -15.31 -57.84 -1.68
N ALA A 353 -16.44 -58.54 -1.59
CA ALA A 353 -17.77 -58.06 -1.37
C ALA A 353 -17.88 -56.97 -0.28
N ALA A 354 -18.97 -56.21 -0.41
CA ALA A 354 -19.54 -55.29 0.56
C ALA A 354 -19.24 -55.63 2.02
N ALA A 355 -18.30 -54.89 2.61
CA ALA A 355 -18.20 -54.67 4.04
C ALA A 355 -18.48 -53.18 4.28
N GLY A 356 -19.46 -52.91 5.14
CA GLY A 356 -19.87 -51.55 5.49
C GLY A 356 -18.66 -50.69 5.85
N ARG A 357 -18.59 -49.52 5.22
CA ARG A 357 -17.68 -48.45 5.58
C ARG A 357 -17.79 -48.26 7.11
N PRO A 358 -16.71 -48.42 7.90
CA PRO A 358 -16.78 -48.00 9.29
C PRO A 358 -17.19 -46.54 9.27
N ALA A 359 -18.25 -46.21 10.02
CA ALA A 359 -18.70 -44.84 10.20
C ALA A 359 -17.48 -43.97 10.49
N ALA A 360 -17.32 -42.89 9.74
CA ALA A 360 -16.26 -41.92 9.96
C ALA A 360 -16.26 -41.59 11.46
N ALA A 361 -15.17 -41.92 12.16
CA ALA A 361 -14.88 -41.29 13.44
C ALA A 361 -14.98 -39.77 13.20
N PRO A 362 -15.48 -38.98 14.17
CA PRO A 362 -15.82 -37.59 13.94
C PRO A 362 -14.55 -36.84 13.56
N THR A 363 -14.38 -36.54 12.28
CA THR A 363 -13.23 -35.79 11.73
C THR A 363 -13.00 -34.50 12.52
N GLY A 364 -14.08 -33.90 13.04
CA GLY A 364 -14.04 -32.75 13.93
C GLY A 364 -13.35 -32.98 15.28
N GLU A 365 -13.37 -34.16 15.90
CA GLU A 365 -12.69 -34.38 17.19
C GLU A 365 -11.17 -34.47 17.05
N GLU A 366 -10.68 -35.10 15.98
CA GLU A 366 -9.24 -35.15 15.68
C GLU A 366 -8.72 -33.75 15.33
N ASP A 367 -9.45 -33.02 14.49
CA ASP A 367 -9.13 -31.65 14.14
C ASP A 367 -9.18 -30.70 15.34
N HIS A 368 -10.12 -30.90 16.27
CA HIS A 368 -10.19 -30.16 17.52
C HIS A 368 -9.00 -30.46 18.43
N ARG A 369 -8.62 -31.73 18.58
CA ARG A 369 -7.44 -32.14 19.36
C ARG A 369 -6.15 -31.58 18.76
N ALA A 370 -6.03 -31.60 17.43
CA ALA A 370 -4.89 -31.02 16.73
C ALA A 370 -4.81 -29.50 16.94
N ALA A 371 -5.93 -28.78 16.82
CA ALA A 371 -5.99 -27.34 17.06
C ALA A 371 -5.57 -26.97 18.50
N LEU A 372 -6.09 -27.72 19.49
CA LEU A 372 -5.70 -27.57 20.90
C LEU A 372 -4.19 -27.80 21.11
N ALA A 373 -3.63 -28.85 20.51
CA ALA A 373 -2.21 -29.15 20.61
C ALA A 373 -1.34 -28.05 19.99
N THR A 374 -1.72 -27.54 18.82
CA THR A 374 -1.04 -26.43 18.15
C THR A 374 -1.03 -25.17 19.02
N VAL A 375 -2.18 -24.78 19.59
CA VAL A 375 -2.27 -23.57 20.45
C VAL A 375 -1.50 -23.76 21.75
N ALA A 376 -1.52 -24.95 22.35
CA ALA A 376 -0.72 -25.25 23.54
C ALA A 376 0.79 -25.14 23.25
N ALA A 377 1.26 -25.69 22.13
CA ALA A 377 2.66 -25.58 21.70
C ALA A 377 3.04 -24.12 21.40
N LEU A 378 2.18 -23.37 20.71
CA LEU A 378 2.40 -21.96 20.42
C LEU A 378 2.55 -21.14 21.71
N ARG A 379 1.68 -21.37 22.70
CA ARG A 379 1.75 -20.70 24.00
C ARG A 379 3.08 -20.96 24.70
N GLN A 380 3.56 -22.20 24.66
CA GLN A 380 4.83 -22.58 25.27
C GLN A 380 6.00 -21.86 24.58
N LEU A 381 6.04 -21.87 23.25
CA LEU A 381 7.07 -21.18 22.47
C LEU A 381 7.09 -19.68 22.74
N ARG A 382 5.92 -19.05 22.87
CA ARG A 382 5.80 -17.62 23.23
C ARG A 382 6.29 -17.35 24.65
N ALA A 383 5.97 -18.21 25.62
CA ALA A 383 6.44 -18.09 27.00
C ALA A 383 7.96 -18.26 27.12
N GLU A 384 8.57 -19.08 26.27
CA GLU A 384 10.02 -19.29 26.19
C GLU A 384 10.75 -18.20 25.38
N GLY A 385 10.04 -17.23 24.79
CA GLY A 385 10.63 -16.20 23.94
C GLY A 385 11.10 -16.69 22.57
N ARG A 386 10.71 -17.90 22.15
CA ARG A 386 11.14 -18.57 20.91
C ARG A 386 10.25 -18.15 19.72
N GLY A 387 10.32 -16.88 19.36
CA GLY A 387 9.44 -16.27 18.36
C GLY A 387 9.55 -16.85 16.95
N GLY A 388 10.74 -17.26 16.52
CA GLY A 388 10.96 -17.86 15.20
C GLY A 388 10.28 -19.23 15.05
N GLU A 389 10.39 -20.09 16.06
CA GLU A 389 9.73 -21.40 16.07
C GLU A 389 8.22 -21.29 16.20
N ALA A 390 7.74 -20.29 16.96
CA ALA A 390 6.33 -19.96 16.99
C ALA A 390 5.80 -19.56 15.60
N HIS A 391 6.59 -18.84 14.81
CA HIS A 391 6.22 -18.51 13.43
C HIS A 391 6.20 -19.74 12.51
N VAL A 392 7.21 -20.62 12.60
CA VAL A 392 7.22 -21.89 11.85
C VAL A 392 5.96 -22.72 12.15
N LEU A 393 5.58 -22.82 13.43
CA LEU A 393 4.36 -23.53 13.84
C LEU A 393 3.08 -22.88 13.24
N LEU A 394 3.04 -21.56 13.11
CA LEU A 394 1.93 -20.87 12.44
C LEU A 394 1.90 -21.16 10.93
N CYS A 395 3.05 -21.21 10.25
CA CYS A 395 3.13 -21.59 8.84
C CYS A 395 2.69 -23.06 8.61
N GLU A 396 3.09 -23.97 9.50
CA GLU A 396 2.63 -25.37 9.49
C GLU A 396 1.12 -25.46 9.70
N ALA A 397 0.57 -24.69 10.66
CA ALA A 397 -0.85 -24.62 10.92
C ALA A 397 -1.63 -24.06 9.73
N ALA A 398 -1.11 -23.03 9.05
CA ALA A 398 -1.70 -22.44 7.85
C ALA A 398 -1.79 -23.44 6.70
N SER A 399 -0.75 -24.26 6.51
CA SER A 399 -0.68 -25.26 5.43
C SER A 399 -1.53 -26.51 5.71
N GLY A 400 -2.05 -26.66 6.93
CA GLY A 400 -2.86 -27.79 7.37
C GLY A 400 -4.28 -27.84 6.80
N PRO A 401 -5.12 -28.78 7.24
CA PRO A 401 -6.52 -28.88 6.79
C PRO A 401 -7.34 -27.61 7.10
N ALA A 402 -8.06 -27.09 6.10
CA ALA A 402 -8.86 -25.87 6.21
C ALA A 402 -9.92 -25.94 7.34
N ALA A 403 -10.50 -27.11 7.57
CA ALA A 403 -11.47 -27.36 8.64
C ALA A 403 -10.92 -27.05 10.06
N ARG A 404 -9.60 -27.02 10.25
CA ARG A 404 -8.97 -26.66 11.54
C ARG A 404 -8.93 -25.16 11.78
N LEU A 405 -9.04 -24.34 10.74
CA LEU A 405 -8.83 -22.90 10.82
C LEU A 405 -9.85 -22.20 11.75
N PRO A 406 -11.16 -22.52 11.71
CA PRO A 406 -12.12 -21.98 12.68
C PRO A 406 -11.80 -22.40 14.12
N LEU A 407 -11.39 -23.66 14.33
CA LEU A 407 -11.04 -24.21 15.65
C LEU A 407 -9.80 -23.53 16.23
N LEU A 408 -8.74 -23.38 15.43
CA LEU A 408 -7.51 -22.69 15.81
C LEU A 408 -7.79 -21.28 16.29
N ALA A 409 -8.57 -20.51 15.54
CA ALA A 409 -8.93 -19.17 15.97
C ALA A 409 -9.75 -19.13 17.26
N ALA A 410 -10.71 -20.05 17.45
CA ALA A 410 -11.46 -20.11 18.70
C ALA A 410 -10.55 -20.43 19.90
N GLU A 411 -9.55 -21.30 19.72
CA GLU A 411 -8.57 -21.63 20.76
C GLU A 411 -7.55 -20.50 21.00
N LEU A 412 -7.04 -19.86 19.94
CA LEU A 412 -6.12 -18.71 20.05
C LEU A 412 -6.73 -17.57 20.88
N HIS A 413 -7.98 -17.21 20.59
CA HIS A 413 -8.67 -16.16 21.35
C HIS A 413 -8.92 -16.59 22.81
N ARG A 414 -9.33 -17.83 23.05
CA ARG A 414 -9.53 -18.36 24.42
C ARG A 414 -8.25 -18.37 25.24
N CYS A 415 -7.10 -18.66 24.62
CA CYS A 415 -5.80 -18.69 25.30
C CYS A 415 -5.09 -17.34 25.36
N GLY A 416 -5.70 -16.25 24.90
CA GLY A 416 -5.10 -14.91 24.91
C GLY A 416 -4.02 -14.70 23.83
N LEU A 417 -3.94 -15.58 22.83
CA LEU A 417 -3.02 -15.52 21.68
C LEU A 417 -3.69 -14.90 20.45
N GLY A 418 -4.67 -14.01 20.64
CA GLY A 418 -5.40 -13.36 19.54
C GLY A 418 -4.50 -12.54 18.61
N ALA A 419 -3.34 -12.08 19.08
CA ALA A 419 -2.36 -11.36 18.27
C ALA A 419 -1.69 -12.25 17.19
N ASP A 420 -1.70 -13.58 17.37
CA ASP A 420 -1.16 -14.52 16.38
C ASP A 420 -2.17 -14.81 15.25
N TRP A 421 -3.45 -14.48 15.43
CA TRP A 421 -4.50 -14.75 14.45
C TRP A 421 -4.33 -13.98 13.12
N PRO A 422 -4.02 -12.67 13.11
CA PRO A 422 -3.71 -11.96 11.87
C PRO A 422 -2.50 -12.54 11.12
N THR A 423 -1.47 -12.97 11.85
CA THR A 423 -0.28 -13.63 11.27
C THR A 423 -0.67 -14.94 10.60
N LEU A 424 -1.47 -15.77 11.28
CA LEU A 424 -1.96 -17.02 10.69
C LEU A 424 -2.80 -16.76 9.43
N LEU A 425 -3.71 -15.79 9.47
CA LEU A 425 -4.52 -15.41 8.31
C LEU A 425 -3.66 -14.91 7.14
N TRP A 426 -2.57 -14.20 7.40
CA TRP A 426 -1.63 -13.76 6.37
C TRP A 426 -0.94 -14.95 5.66
N GLU A 427 -0.50 -15.94 6.43
CA GLU A 427 0.08 -17.16 5.87
C GLU A 427 -0.96 -17.95 5.05
N VAL A 428 -2.20 -18.06 5.56
CA VAL A 428 -3.31 -18.70 4.83
C VAL A 428 -3.64 -17.93 3.54
N ALA A 429 -3.58 -16.59 3.57
CA ALA A 429 -3.79 -15.73 2.42
C ALA A 429 -2.74 -15.90 1.32
N SER A 430 -1.63 -16.60 1.60
CA SER A 430 -0.54 -16.87 0.68
C SER A 430 -0.58 -18.28 0.05
N LEU A 431 -1.55 -19.13 0.44
CA LEU A 431 -1.70 -20.48 -0.10
C LEU A 431 -2.12 -20.50 -1.58
N PRO A 432 -1.97 -21.60 -2.32
CA PRO A 432 -2.51 -21.72 -3.68
C PRO A 432 -4.04 -21.44 -3.73
N PRO A 433 -4.58 -20.98 -4.87
CA PRO A 433 -5.99 -20.59 -5.02
C PRO A 433 -7.02 -21.59 -4.47
N ASP A 434 -6.86 -22.89 -4.76
CA ASP A 434 -7.76 -23.94 -4.27
C ASP A 434 -7.77 -24.03 -2.73
N ARG A 435 -6.58 -23.93 -2.12
CA ARG A 435 -6.40 -24.00 -0.66
C ARG A 435 -6.92 -22.75 0.03
N LEU A 436 -6.79 -21.59 -0.62
CA LEU A 436 -7.42 -20.34 -0.18
C LEU A 436 -8.94 -20.47 -0.20
N ALA A 437 -9.51 -21.03 -1.28
CA ALA A 437 -10.95 -21.24 -1.40
C ALA A 437 -11.49 -22.20 -0.33
N GLU A 438 -10.79 -23.30 -0.07
CA GLU A 438 -11.11 -24.22 1.04
C GLU A 438 -11.08 -23.51 2.41
N ALA A 439 -10.06 -22.68 2.67
CA ALA A 439 -9.93 -21.95 3.92
C ALA A 439 -11.04 -20.90 4.10
N ALA A 440 -11.37 -20.15 3.05
CA ALA A 440 -12.47 -19.20 3.04
C ALA A 440 -13.82 -19.90 3.28
N GLY A 441 -14.06 -21.02 2.60
CA GLY A 441 -15.23 -21.86 2.79
C GLY A 441 -15.36 -22.36 4.24
N ALA A 442 -14.29 -22.90 4.82
CA ALA A 442 -14.30 -23.37 6.20
C ALA A 442 -14.60 -22.26 7.22
N LEU A 443 -14.11 -21.03 6.99
CA LEU A 443 -14.45 -19.87 7.82
C LEU A 443 -15.92 -19.46 7.64
N ALA A 444 -16.42 -19.40 6.41
CA ALA A 444 -17.81 -19.06 6.12
C ALA A 444 -18.80 -20.09 6.71
N GLU A 445 -18.53 -21.38 6.55
CA GLU A 445 -19.32 -22.48 7.14
C GLU A 445 -19.36 -22.40 8.68
N ALA A 446 -18.28 -21.93 9.30
CA ALA A 446 -18.21 -21.70 10.74
C ALA A 446 -18.85 -20.37 11.19
N GLY A 447 -19.49 -19.60 10.29
CA GLY A 447 -20.12 -18.31 10.58
C GLY A 447 -19.12 -17.19 10.88
N ARG A 448 -17.87 -17.32 10.41
CA ARG A 448 -16.77 -16.38 10.64
C ARG A 448 -16.60 -15.43 9.45
N ASP A 449 -17.70 -14.80 9.05
CA ASP A 449 -17.79 -13.97 7.84
C ASP A 449 -16.75 -12.82 7.82
N ASP A 450 -16.51 -12.19 8.97
CA ASP A 450 -15.52 -11.11 9.10
C ASP A 450 -14.09 -11.59 8.83
N ASP A 451 -13.73 -12.78 9.33
CA ASP A 451 -12.42 -13.39 9.10
C ASP A 451 -12.28 -13.86 7.65
N CYS A 452 -13.32 -14.47 7.09
CA CYS A 452 -13.36 -14.84 5.68
C CYS A 452 -13.17 -13.62 4.78
N GLY A 453 -13.90 -12.53 5.06
CA GLY A 453 -13.75 -11.27 4.33
C GLY A 453 -12.37 -10.65 4.50
N ARG A 454 -11.76 -10.72 5.69
CA ARG A 454 -10.37 -10.26 5.92
C ARG A 454 -9.37 -11.07 5.09
N LEU A 455 -9.47 -12.40 5.13
CA LEU A 455 -8.62 -13.32 4.38
C LEU A 455 -8.66 -13.02 2.88
N LEU A 456 -9.86 -12.89 2.31
CA LEU A 456 -10.04 -12.61 0.88
C LEU A 456 -9.49 -11.23 0.48
N ARG A 457 -9.66 -10.21 1.34
CA ARG A 457 -9.11 -8.87 1.09
C ARG A 457 -7.58 -8.85 1.12
N GLN A 458 -6.92 -9.70 1.91
CA GLN A 458 -5.46 -9.82 1.90
C GLN A 458 -4.95 -10.42 0.59
N GLY A 459 -5.73 -11.31 -0.04
CA GLY A 459 -5.37 -11.96 -1.30
C GLY A 459 -5.34 -11.06 -2.54
N VAL A 460 -5.81 -9.80 -2.49
CA VAL A 460 -5.89 -8.90 -3.66
C VAL A 460 -4.53 -8.47 -4.23
N ALA A 461 -3.43 -8.74 -3.50
CA ALA A 461 -2.08 -8.51 -3.98
C ALA A 461 -1.65 -9.49 -5.10
N ARG A 462 -2.36 -10.63 -5.22
CA ARG A 462 -2.06 -11.68 -6.20
C ARG A 462 -2.14 -11.21 -7.66
N PRO A 463 -1.41 -11.89 -8.57
CA PRO A 463 -1.59 -11.75 -10.01
C PRO A 463 -3.04 -11.98 -10.46
N ALA A 464 -3.43 -11.38 -11.58
CA ALA A 464 -4.81 -11.45 -12.08
C ALA A 464 -5.26 -12.88 -12.44
N ASP A 465 -4.34 -13.70 -12.93
CA ASP A 465 -4.52 -15.13 -13.19
C ASP A 465 -4.82 -15.91 -11.90
N GLU A 466 -4.02 -15.72 -10.85
CA GLU A 466 -4.31 -16.36 -9.54
C GLU A 466 -5.63 -15.89 -8.92
N ILE A 467 -6.02 -14.63 -9.13
CA ILE A 467 -7.33 -14.13 -8.67
C ILE A 467 -8.46 -14.81 -9.47
N ALA A 468 -8.30 -15.00 -10.78
CA ALA A 468 -9.27 -15.72 -11.59
C ALA A 468 -9.43 -17.17 -11.09
N ASP A 469 -8.32 -17.86 -10.86
CA ASP A 469 -8.30 -19.22 -10.32
C ASP A 469 -8.97 -19.28 -8.95
N ALA A 470 -8.68 -18.33 -8.06
CA ALA A 470 -9.28 -18.28 -6.72
C ALA A 470 -10.80 -18.06 -6.77
N VAL A 471 -11.28 -17.18 -7.66
CA VAL A 471 -12.73 -16.93 -7.82
C VAL A 471 -13.43 -18.14 -8.42
N LEU A 472 -12.80 -18.84 -9.37
CA LEU A 472 -13.33 -20.07 -9.94
C LEU A 472 -13.39 -21.18 -8.88
N ALA A 473 -12.31 -21.38 -8.12
CA ALA A 473 -12.25 -22.35 -7.02
C ALA A 473 -13.29 -22.06 -5.92
N LEU A 474 -13.46 -20.78 -5.54
CA LEU A 474 -14.53 -20.35 -4.61
C LEU A 474 -15.91 -20.68 -5.18
N GLY A 475 -16.14 -20.40 -6.46
CA GLY A 475 -17.39 -20.73 -7.15
C GLY A 475 -17.68 -22.22 -7.18
N ASP A 476 -16.67 -23.05 -7.44
CA ASP A 476 -16.77 -24.51 -7.47
C ASP A 476 -17.03 -25.10 -6.07
N ALA A 477 -16.52 -24.45 -5.02
CA ALA A 477 -16.83 -24.75 -3.62
C ALA A 477 -18.18 -24.18 -3.13
N GLY A 478 -18.96 -23.50 -3.99
CA GLY A 478 -20.24 -22.90 -3.64
C GLY A 478 -20.17 -21.50 -3.01
N GLY A 479 -18.96 -20.97 -2.82
CA GLY A 479 -18.66 -19.66 -2.23
C GLY A 479 -18.85 -18.48 -3.18
N ARG A 480 -20.07 -18.30 -3.71
CA ARG A 480 -20.37 -17.19 -4.65
C ARG A 480 -20.24 -15.81 -4.00
N ARG A 481 -20.60 -15.68 -2.72
CA ARG A 481 -20.52 -14.40 -2.00
C ARG A 481 -19.07 -14.02 -1.74
N GLU A 482 -18.26 -15.01 -1.41
CA GLU A 482 -16.82 -14.92 -1.18
C GLU A 482 -16.10 -14.49 -2.46
N GLY A 483 -16.46 -15.09 -3.61
CA GLY A 483 -15.98 -14.64 -4.91
C GLY A 483 -16.32 -13.17 -5.20
N GLU A 484 -17.55 -12.74 -4.91
CA GLU A 484 -17.95 -11.33 -5.07
C GLU A 484 -17.18 -10.39 -4.12
N VAL A 485 -16.93 -10.81 -2.87
CA VAL A 485 -16.11 -10.06 -1.90
C VAL A 485 -14.69 -9.89 -2.42
N LEU A 486 -14.07 -10.96 -2.93
CA LEU A 486 -12.72 -10.92 -3.50
C LEU A 486 -12.65 -9.99 -4.72
N LEU A 487 -13.57 -10.13 -5.68
CA LEU A 487 -13.62 -9.29 -6.88
C LEU A 487 -13.88 -7.82 -6.54
N THR A 488 -14.80 -7.54 -5.61
CA THR A 488 -15.09 -6.18 -5.16
C THR A 488 -13.88 -5.54 -4.51
N ALA A 489 -13.16 -6.29 -3.66
CA ALA A 489 -11.93 -5.82 -3.03
C ALA A 489 -10.82 -5.57 -4.06
N PHE A 490 -10.65 -6.47 -5.02
CA PHE A 490 -9.67 -6.34 -6.10
C PHE A 490 -9.94 -5.08 -6.94
N LEU A 491 -11.17 -4.88 -7.42
CA LEU A 491 -11.54 -3.74 -8.27
C LEU A 491 -11.45 -2.38 -7.58
N ARG A 492 -11.42 -2.33 -6.24
CA ARG A 492 -11.17 -1.09 -5.49
C ARG A 492 -9.74 -0.61 -5.63
N VAL A 493 -8.78 -1.53 -5.73
CA VAL A 493 -7.34 -1.22 -5.67
C VAL A 493 -6.60 -1.48 -6.98
N ARG A 494 -7.25 -2.13 -7.96
CA ARG A 494 -6.66 -2.51 -9.25
C ARG A 494 -7.30 -1.77 -10.43
N THR A 495 -6.66 -1.89 -11.59
CA THR A 495 -7.11 -1.22 -12.82
C THR A 495 -8.24 -2.02 -13.52
N PRO A 496 -9.09 -1.37 -14.33
CA PRO A 496 -10.11 -2.09 -15.10
C PRO A 496 -9.49 -3.07 -16.11
N GLU A 497 -8.27 -2.83 -16.61
CA GLU A 497 -7.54 -3.75 -17.49
C GLU A 497 -7.08 -5.01 -16.74
N GLU A 498 -6.71 -4.90 -15.47
CA GLU A 498 -6.48 -6.05 -14.58
C GLU A 498 -7.77 -6.86 -14.40
N GLY A 499 -8.92 -6.19 -14.25
CA GLY A 499 -10.24 -6.84 -14.23
C GLY A 499 -10.57 -7.58 -15.54
N ALA A 500 -10.26 -6.98 -16.70
CA ALA A 500 -10.43 -7.64 -17.99
C ALA A 500 -9.49 -8.85 -18.16
N ARG A 501 -8.28 -8.82 -17.58
CA ARG A 501 -7.38 -9.98 -17.55
C ARG A 501 -7.95 -11.13 -16.72
N ILE A 502 -8.60 -10.85 -15.58
CA ILE A 502 -9.34 -11.89 -14.81
C ILE A 502 -10.43 -12.51 -15.70
N ALA A 503 -11.24 -11.66 -16.35
CA ALA A 503 -12.33 -12.13 -17.21
C ALA A 503 -11.88 -13.04 -18.35
N ALA A 504 -10.65 -12.87 -18.86
CA ALA A 504 -10.12 -13.66 -19.96
C ALA A 504 -9.92 -15.16 -19.62
N ALA A 505 -9.79 -15.52 -18.34
CA ALA A 505 -9.59 -16.92 -17.94
C ALA A 505 -10.84 -17.79 -18.19
N ASP A 506 -12.02 -17.28 -17.88
CA ASP A 506 -13.31 -17.92 -18.17
C ASP A 506 -14.38 -16.83 -18.37
N PRO A 507 -14.51 -16.29 -19.60
CA PRO A 507 -15.40 -15.15 -19.85
C PRO A 507 -16.87 -15.43 -19.50
N PRO A 508 -17.46 -16.60 -19.84
CA PRO A 508 -18.84 -16.93 -19.46
C PRO A 508 -19.10 -16.89 -17.95
N ARG A 509 -18.16 -17.35 -17.12
CA ARG A 509 -18.31 -17.36 -15.66
C ARG A 509 -17.94 -16.04 -15.02
N LEU A 510 -16.89 -15.37 -15.48
CA LEU A 510 -16.26 -14.25 -14.76
C LEU A 510 -16.79 -12.88 -15.18
N VAL A 511 -17.17 -12.67 -16.44
CA VAL A 511 -17.69 -11.37 -16.90
C VAL A 511 -18.92 -10.92 -16.08
N PRO A 512 -19.96 -11.76 -15.88
CA PRO A 512 -21.14 -11.34 -15.09
C PRO A 512 -20.79 -10.98 -13.64
N GLN A 513 -19.89 -11.75 -13.02
CA GLN A 513 -19.46 -11.54 -11.64
C GLN A 513 -18.65 -10.24 -11.48
N LEU A 514 -17.73 -9.99 -12.41
CA LEU A 514 -16.93 -8.77 -12.43
C LEU A 514 -17.79 -7.52 -12.65
N LEU A 515 -18.80 -7.58 -13.51
CA LEU A 515 -19.74 -6.46 -13.70
C LEU A 515 -20.59 -6.22 -12.44
N SER A 516 -21.06 -7.27 -11.78
CA SER A 516 -21.75 -7.16 -10.47
C SER A 516 -20.86 -6.49 -9.43
N ALA A 517 -19.63 -6.99 -9.27
CA ALA A 517 -18.65 -6.45 -8.32
C ALA A 517 -18.29 -4.99 -8.65
N ALA A 518 -18.07 -4.66 -9.92
CA ALA A 518 -17.76 -3.29 -10.34
C ALA A 518 -18.91 -2.32 -10.02
N ARG A 519 -20.16 -2.75 -10.25
CA ARG A 519 -21.36 -1.98 -9.89
C ARG A 519 -21.47 -1.76 -8.39
N ALA A 520 -21.15 -2.79 -7.58
CA ALA A 520 -21.10 -2.68 -6.14
C ALA A 520 -20.01 -1.71 -5.64
N VAL A 521 -18.94 -1.51 -6.41
CA VAL A 521 -17.94 -0.47 -6.13
C VAL A 521 -18.45 0.92 -6.52
N SER A 522 -18.82 1.13 -7.79
CA SER A 522 -19.47 2.36 -8.26
C SER A 522 -19.94 2.26 -9.73
N PRO A 523 -20.91 3.08 -10.15
CA PRO A 523 -21.28 3.19 -11.57
C PRO A 523 -20.14 3.65 -12.50
N ALA A 524 -19.15 4.39 -11.98
CA ALA A 524 -17.97 4.77 -12.75
C ALA A 524 -17.08 3.55 -13.04
N ARG A 525 -16.79 2.75 -12.00
CA ARG A 525 -16.00 1.51 -12.14
C ARG A 525 -16.64 0.50 -13.06
N GLU A 526 -17.98 0.35 -13.03
CA GLU A 526 -18.69 -0.50 -13.98
C GLU A 526 -18.45 -0.05 -15.43
N ARG A 527 -18.58 1.25 -15.72
CA ARG A 527 -18.34 1.79 -17.08
C ARG A 527 -16.89 1.59 -17.53
N ASP A 528 -15.92 1.83 -16.64
CA ASP A 528 -14.50 1.65 -16.94
C ASP A 528 -14.18 0.17 -17.25
N LEU A 529 -14.73 -0.75 -16.46
CA LEU A 529 -14.56 -2.18 -16.69
C LEU A 529 -15.24 -2.63 -17.99
N VAL A 530 -16.46 -2.17 -18.28
CA VAL A 530 -17.13 -2.45 -19.56
C VAL A 530 -16.28 -1.96 -20.74
N HIS A 531 -15.67 -0.78 -20.63
CA HIS A 531 -14.74 -0.29 -21.65
C HIS A 531 -13.53 -1.22 -21.83
N ALA A 532 -12.87 -1.61 -20.74
CA ALA A 532 -11.73 -2.52 -20.78
C ALA A 532 -12.09 -3.90 -21.36
N LEU A 533 -13.27 -4.44 -21.02
CA LEU A 533 -13.77 -5.71 -21.56
C LEU A 533 -14.05 -5.63 -23.07
N ARG A 534 -14.57 -4.50 -23.58
CA ARG A 534 -14.74 -4.27 -25.02
C ARG A 534 -13.39 -4.20 -25.74
N VAL A 535 -12.44 -3.45 -25.17
CA VAL A 535 -11.08 -3.33 -25.73
C VAL A 535 -10.39 -4.69 -25.78
N ALA A 536 -10.63 -5.55 -24.79
CA ALA A 536 -10.12 -6.92 -24.76
C ALA A 536 -10.91 -7.91 -25.65
N GLY A 537 -12.00 -7.48 -26.30
CA GLY A 537 -12.83 -8.34 -27.15
C GLY A 537 -13.65 -9.39 -26.39
N LEU A 538 -13.84 -9.21 -25.08
CA LEU A 538 -14.53 -10.19 -24.22
C LEU A 538 -16.05 -9.97 -24.17
N ILE A 539 -16.52 -8.80 -24.57
CA ILE A 539 -17.94 -8.48 -24.74
C ILE A 539 -18.14 -7.73 -26.06
N GLY A 540 -19.36 -7.81 -26.60
CA GLY A 540 -19.73 -7.11 -27.84
C GLY A 540 -19.56 -5.58 -27.73
N ALA A 541 -19.36 -4.95 -28.89
CA ALA A 541 -19.22 -3.50 -29.02
C ALA A 541 -20.45 -2.75 -28.47
#